data_AF-A0A7Y5VUJ5-F1
#
_entry.id   AF-A0A7Y5VUJ5-F1
#
_cell.length_a   1.000
_cell.length_b   1.000
_cell.length_c   1.000
_cell.angle_alpha   90.00
_cell.angle_beta   90.00
_cell.angle_gamma   90.00
#
_symmetry.space_group_name_H-M   'P 1'
#
loop_
_entity.id
_entity.type
_entity.pdbx_description
1 polymer ?
#
loop_
_entity_poly.entity_id
_entity_poly.type
_entity_poly.pdbx_seq_one_letter_code
_entity_poly.pdbx_strand_id
1 'polypeptide(L)'
;MTLLLASIVGPSFDDALRAVRRAIQNGADGVELRLDAMADVTDEQVMMMLAELPDDRHAMLTIRSREEGGHYDGLDADRVSRLIALGPLFDSIDVEAALWRRSANIRQKIMLAVERSAHEPPPLEQTDVALAEPHAEMAEVSPAAPVPGRRLLILSHHDTRGRPPRLSAELLDLVREPRCDIVKLAWAARSLRECFEAFELMRDRHKPLVAICMGDDGLISRLLARKY
;
A
#
# COMPACT_ATOMS: atom_id res chain seq x y z
N MET A 1 -13.13 -11.20 6.79
CA MET A 1 -12.85 -11.80 5.47
C MET A 1 -11.35 -11.69 5.25
N THR A 2 -10.70 -12.73 4.70
CA THR A 2 -9.27 -12.70 4.36
C THR A 2 -9.17 -12.58 2.85
N LEU A 3 -8.47 -11.55 2.35
CA LEU A 3 -8.27 -11.31 0.93
C LEU A 3 -6.93 -11.88 0.46
N LEU A 4 -6.89 -12.41 -0.76
CA LEU A 4 -5.68 -12.73 -1.51
C LEU A 4 -5.36 -11.57 -2.46
N LEU A 5 -4.39 -10.73 -2.07
CA LEU A 5 -3.89 -9.67 -2.93
C LEU A 5 -2.61 -10.12 -3.64
N ALA A 6 -2.55 -9.94 -4.96
CA ALA A 6 -1.32 -10.16 -5.72
C ALA A 6 -0.45 -8.89 -5.64
N SER A 7 0.81 -9.02 -5.21
CA SER A 7 1.75 -7.90 -5.24
C SER A 7 2.29 -7.71 -6.65
N ILE A 8 2.04 -6.52 -7.21
CA ILE A 8 2.42 -6.13 -8.56
C ILE A 8 3.69 -5.31 -8.48
N VAL A 9 4.72 -5.84 -9.13
CA VAL A 9 6.03 -5.26 -9.34
C VAL A 9 6.43 -5.54 -10.79
N GLY A 10 7.29 -4.71 -11.38
CA GLY A 10 7.76 -4.94 -12.74
C GLY A 10 8.77 -3.91 -13.21
N PRO A 11 9.67 -4.28 -14.14
CA PRO A 11 10.67 -3.36 -14.67
C PRO A 11 10.08 -2.36 -15.68
N SER A 12 8.83 -2.57 -16.12
CA SER A 12 8.13 -1.71 -17.07
C SER A 12 6.62 -1.68 -16.78
N PHE A 13 5.94 -0.65 -17.29
CA PHE A 13 4.48 -0.57 -17.26
C PHE A 13 3.81 -1.79 -17.90
N ASP A 14 4.30 -2.24 -19.07
CA ASP A 14 3.73 -3.37 -19.79
C ASP A 14 3.81 -4.69 -18.99
N ASP A 15 4.92 -4.90 -18.27
CA ASP A 15 5.08 -6.05 -17.39
C ASP A 15 4.11 -5.98 -16.20
N ALA A 16 3.99 -4.81 -15.57
CA ALA A 16 3.08 -4.60 -14.46
C ALA A 16 1.60 -4.79 -14.89
N LEU A 17 1.20 -4.24 -16.03
CA LEU A 17 -0.15 -4.38 -16.59
C LEU A 17 -0.48 -5.85 -16.89
N ARG A 18 0.46 -6.61 -17.47
CA ARG A 18 0.31 -8.06 -17.66
C ARG A 18 0.16 -8.79 -16.33
N ALA A 19 0.92 -8.39 -15.31
CA ALA A 19 0.83 -8.99 -13.98
C ALA A 19 -0.53 -8.72 -13.31
N VAL A 20 -1.08 -7.50 -13.44
CA VAL A 20 -2.44 -7.15 -12.97
C VAL A 20 -3.47 -8.07 -13.60
N ARG A 21 -3.52 -8.14 -14.95
CA ARG A 21 -4.47 -8.99 -15.68
C ARG A 21 -4.36 -10.45 -15.27
N ARG A 22 -3.13 -10.96 -15.16
CA ARG A 22 -2.87 -12.35 -14.74
C ARG A 22 -3.32 -12.60 -13.30
N ALA A 23 -3.14 -11.66 -12.39
CA ALA A 23 -3.58 -11.80 -11.00
C ALA A 23 -5.10 -12.00 -10.92
N ILE A 24 -5.86 -11.16 -11.61
CA ILE A 24 -7.34 -11.25 -11.64
C ILE A 24 -7.79 -12.53 -12.33
N GLN A 25 -7.20 -12.89 -13.47
CA GLN A 25 -7.51 -14.15 -14.18
C GLN A 25 -7.26 -15.40 -13.32
N ASN A 26 -6.29 -15.36 -12.41
CA ASN A 26 -6.00 -16.47 -11.50
C ASN A 26 -6.81 -16.41 -10.19
N GLY A 27 -7.77 -15.49 -10.07
CA GLY A 27 -8.71 -15.43 -8.96
C GLY A 27 -8.20 -14.68 -7.73
N ALA A 28 -7.23 -13.77 -7.88
CA ALA A 28 -6.89 -12.85 -6.81
C ALA A 28 -8.12 -11.97 -6.45
N ASP A 29 -8.29 -11.68 -5.17
CA ASP A 29 -9.34 -10.78 -4.68
C ASP A 29 -9.00 -9.31 -4.97
N GLY A 30 -7.76 -9.05 -5.38
CA GLY A 30 -7.28 -7.72 -5.67
C GLY A 30 -5.77 -7.67 -5.92
N VAL A 31 -5.23 -6.47 -5.98
CA VAL A 31 -3.81 -6.20 -6.23
C VAL A 31 -3.23 -5.22 -5.23
N GLU A 32 -1.95 -5.39 -4.91
CA GLU A 32 -1.10 -4.36 -4.29
C GLU A 32 -0.19 -3.77 -5.37
N LEU A 33 -0.32 -2.49 -5.68
CA LEU A 33 0.62 -1.80 -6.56
C LEU A 33 1.80 -1.27 -5.74
N ARG A 34 2.97 -1.89 -5.91
CA ARG A 34 4.24 -1.51 -5.26
C ARG A 34 4.98 -0.48 -6.11
N LEU A 35 4.60 0.79 -6.00
CA LEU A 35 5.18 1.84 -6.85
C LEU A 35 6.67 2.07 -6.56
N ASP A 36 7.15 1.72 -5.36
CA ASP A 36 8.58 1.76 -5.06
C ASP A 36 9.40 0.85 -6.00
N ALA A 37 8.84 -0.28 -6.43
CA ALA A 37 9.47 -1.23 -7.34
C ALA A 37 9.21 -0.94 -8.83
N MET A 38 8.58 0.20 -9.13
CA MET A 38 8.13 0.61 -10.47
C MET A 38 8.40 2.10 -10.69
N ALA A 39 9.66 2.52 -10.54
CA ALA A 39 10.06 3.93 -10.47
C ALA A 39 9.61 4.76 -11.69
N ASP A 40 9.64 4.18 -12.90
CA ASP A 40 9.34 4.87 -14.16
C ASP A 40 7.84 4.87 -14.52
N VAL A 41 6.98 4.28 -13.69
CA VAL A 41 5.53 4.27 -13.94
C VAL A 41 4.93 5.62 -13.60
N THR A 42 4.26 6.25 -14.58
CA THR A 42 3.57 7.54 -14.40
C THR A 42 2.22 7.38 -13.71
N ASP A 43 1.64 8.47 -13.23
CA ASP A 43 0.34 8.44 -12.56
C ASP A 43 -0.79 8.04 -13.53
N GLU A 44 -0.70 8.43 -14.81
CA GLU A 44 -1.63 7.99 -15.87
C GLU A 44 -1.53 6.48 -16.09
N GLN A 45 -0.32 5.93 -16.07
CA GLN A 45 -0.09 4.49 -16.18
C GLN A 45 -0.63 3.73 -14.96
N VAL A 46 -0.58 4.32 -13.76
CA VAL A 46 -1.28 3.76 -12.59
C VAL A 46 -2.79 3.72 -12.84
N MET A 47 -3.39 4.79 -13.34
CA MET A 47 -4.82 4.81 -13.69
C MET A 47 -5.19 3.75 -14.73
N MET A 48 -4.35 3.56 -15.76
CA MET A 48 -4.55 2.50 -16.76
C MET A 48 -4.52 1.10 -16.13
N MET A 49 -3.62 0.84 -15.17
CA MET A 49 -3.61 -0.44 -14.47
C MET A 49 -4.86 -0.65 -13.61
N LEU A 50 -5.33 0.40 -12.93
CA LEU A 50 -6.55 0.32 -12.12
C LEU A 50 -7.80 0.11 -12.97
N ALA A 51 -7.86 0.67 -14.18
CA ALA A 51 -8.98 0.48 -15.11
C ALA A 51 -9.14 -0.98 -15.59
N GLU A 52 -8.12 -1.83 -15.44
CA GLU A 52 -8.20 -3.26 -15.73
C GLU A 52 -8.83 -4.08 -14.58
N LEU A 53 -9.02 -3.47 -13.40
CA LEU A 53 -9.62 -4.14 -12.26
C LEU A 53 -11.15 -4.09 -12.37
N PRO A 54 -11.84 -5.23 -12.25
CA PRO A 54 -13.28 -5.23 -12.01
C PRO A 54 -13.64 -4.46 -10.72
N ASP A 55 -14.81 -3.82 -10.69
CA ASP A 55 -15.30 -2.99 -9.57
C ASP A 55 -15.35 -3.72 -8.21
N ASP A 56 -15.38 -5.06 -8.21
CA ASP A 56 -15.40 -5.89 -7.00
C ASP A 56 -14.01 -6.24 -6.46
N ARG A 57 -12.93 -5.79 -7.12
CA ARG A 57 -11.55 -6.10 -6.75
C ARG A 57 -10.91 -5.00 -5.95
N HIS A 58 -10.18 -5.41 -4.91
CA HIS A 58 -9.49 -4.49 -4.01
C HIS A 58 -8.18 -4.00 -4.63
N ALA A 59 -7.95 -2.69 -4.63
CA ALA A 59 -6.69 -2.07 -5.00
C ALA A 59 -5.99 -1.47 -3.76
N MET A 60 -4.74 -1.87 -3.54
CA MET A 60 -3.89 -1.33 -2.47
C MET A 60 -2.69 -0.58 -3.03
N LEU A 61 -2.47 0.65 -2.54
CA LEU A 61 -1.30 1.45 -2.84
C LEU A 61 -0.20 1.24 -1.79
N THR A 62 1.00 0.88 -2.23
CA THR A 62 2.17 0.77 -1.36
C THR A 62 3.37 1.45 -2.03
N ILE A 63 4.06 2.32 -1.28
CA ILE A 63 5.39 2.84 -1.62
C ILE A 63 6.29 2.48 -0.46
N ARG A 64 7.09 1.42 -0.53
CA ARG A 64 7.91 0.90 0.58
C ARG A 64 9.35 1.45 0.56
N SER A 65 9.85 1.92 1.70
CA SER A 65 11.23 2.40 1.90
C SER A 65 12.26 1.28 1.87
N ARG A 66 13.52 1.61 1.58
CA ARG A 66 14.64 0.65 1.67
C ARG A 66 14.83 0.08 3.08
N GLU A 67 14.58 0.87 4.11
CA GLU A 67 14.71 0.46 5.52
C GLU A 67 13.74 -0.68 5.87
N GLU A 68 12.57 -0.71 5.24
CA GLU A 68 11.55 -1.77 5.40
C GLU A 68 11.56 -2.78 4.24
N GLY A 69 12.65 -2.86 3.47
CA GLY A 69 12.85 -3.86 2.42
C GLY A 69 12.18 -3.56 1.07
N GLY A 70 11.78 -2.31 0.86
CA GLY A 70 11.35 -1.79 -0.45
C GLY A 70 12.49 -1.19 -1.25
N HIS A 71 12.11 -0.44 -2.28
CA HIS A 71 13.05 0.17 -3.23
C HIS A 71 13.09 1.70 -3.17
N TYR A 72 12.20 2.34 -2.39
CA TYR A 72 12.14 3.79 -2.29
C TYR A 72 13.28 4.35 -1.41
N ASP A 73 14.05 5.29 -1.95
CA ASP A 73 15.16 5.98 -1.28
C ASP A 73 15.13 7.52 -1.42
N GLY A 74 14.01 8.06 -1.90
CA GLY A 74 13.77 9.50 -2.01
C GLY A 74 13.38 10.18 -0.70
N LEU A 75 12.95 11.44 -0.78
CA LEU A 75 12.54 12.23 0.39
C LEU A 75 11.13 11.87 0.85
N ASP A 76 10.91 11.82 2.16
CA ASP A 76 9.57 11.59 2.75
C ASP A 76 8.51 12.56 2.18
N ALA A 77 8.89 13.80 1.82
CA ALA A 77 7.99 14.77 1.20
C ALA A 77 7.46 14.29 -0.16
N ASP A 78 8.33 13.82 -1.06
CA ASP A 78 7.96 13.36 -2.39
C ASP A 78 7.10 12.09 -2.30
N ARG A 79 7.48 11.18 -1.39
CA ARG A 79 6.71 9.97 -1.08
C ARG A 79 5.28 10.32 -0.66
N VAL A 80 5.13 11.25 0.27
CA VAL A 80 3.83 11.69 0.79
C VAL A 80 3.03 12.42 -0.28
N SER A 81 3.65 13.27 -1.09
CA SER A 81 2.96 13.94 -2.22
C SER A 81 2.38 12.92 -3.21
N ARG A 82 3.13 11.87 -3.53
CA ARG A 82 2.64 10.78 -4.39
C ARG A 82 1.49 9.99 -3.77
N LEU A 83 1.53 9.75 -2.45
CA LEU A 83 0.40 9.15 -1.72
C LEU A 83 -0.85 10.03 -1.79
N ILE A 84 -0.72 11.35 -1.68
CA ILE A 84 -1.85 12.30 -1.79
C ILE A 84 -2.47 12.27 -3.18
N ALA A 85 -1.63 12.27 -4.22
CA ALA A 85 -2.08 12.29 -5.61
C ALA A 85 -2.83 11.01 -5.98
N LEU A 86 -2.25 9.85 -5.64
CA LEU A 86 -2.76 8.57 -6.11
C LEU A 86 -3.69 7.87 -5.12
N GLY A 87 -3.52 8.08 -3.81
CA GLY A 87 -4.30 7.43 -2.76
C GLY A 87 -5.81 7.43 -2.98
N PRO A 88 -6.42 8.53 -3.50
CA PRO A 88 -7.83 8.57 -3.83
C PRO A 88 -8.31 7.56 -4.89
N LEU A 89 -7.41 6.91 -5.62
CA LEU A 89 -7.77 5.92 -6.63
C LEU A 89 -7.81 4.49 -6.09
N PHE A 90 -7.42 4.27 -4.83
CA PHE A 90 -7.26 2.95 -4.22
C PHE A 90 -8.28 2.73 -3.09
N ASP A 91 -8.58 1.47 -2.79
CA ASP A 91 -9.42 1.08 -1.65
C ASP A 91 -8.67 1.19 -0.32
N SER A 92 -7.35 1.01 -0.37
CA SER A 92 -6.49 1.12 0.81
C SER A 92 -5.10 1.65 0.48
N ILE A 93 -4.48 2.30 1.47
CA ILE A 93 -3.12 2.80 1.39
C ILE A 93 -2.29 2.17 2.51
N ASP A 94 -1.16 1.58 2.15
CA ASP A 94 -0.18 1.03 3.09
C ASP A 94 0.90 2.06 3.40
N VAL A 95 0.96 2.46 4.68
CA VAL A 95 1.89 3.45 5.21
C VAL A 95 2.72 2.82 6.33
N GLU A 96 4.03 2.98 6.24
CA GLU A 96 4.95 2.57 7.29
C GLU A 96 4.68 3.32 8.59
N ALA A 97 4.63 2.58 9.70
CA ALA A 97 4.52 3.13 11.04
C ALA A 97 5.66 4.11 11.35
N ALA A 98 6.86 3.86 10.81
CA ALA A 98 8.00 4.77 10.90
C ALA A 98 7.70 6.12 10.25
N LEU A 99 7.20 6.13 9.00
CA LEU A 99 6.79 7.34 8.28
C LEU A 99 5.66 8.07 9.02
N TRP A 100 4.64 7.34 9.46
CA TRP A 100 3.50 7.89 10.21
C TRP A 100 3.92 8.63 11.50
N ARG A 101 4.94 8.10 12.20
CA ARG A 101 5.44 8.69 13.44
C ARG A 101 6.37 9.88 13.23
N ARG A 102 6.90 10.11 12.01
CA ARG A 102 7.87 11.18 11.72
C ARG A 102 7.39 12.56 12.18
N SER A 103 6.15 12.94 11.87
CA SER A 103 5.60 14.23 12.28
C SER A 103 4.07 14.26 12.22
N ALA A 104 3.48 15.21 12.96
CA ALA A 104 2.04 15.49 12.84
C ALA A 104 1.65 15.98 11.44
N ASN A 105 2.54 16.72 10.77
CA ASN A 105 2.30 17.22 9.42
C ASN A 105 2.20 16.08 8.40
N ILE A 106 3.09 15.08 8.48
CA ILE A 106 3.02 13.88 7.63
C ILE A 106 1.71 13.15 7.86
N ARG A 107 1.27 12.96 9.11
CA ARG A 107 -0.03 12.34 9.40
C ARG A 107 -1.19 13.12 8.78
N GLN A 108 -1.20 14.45 8.89
CA GLN A 108 -2.24 15.29 8.28
C GLN A 108 -2.26 15.14 6.77
N LYS A 109 -1.09 15.20 6.12
CA LYS A 109 -0.96 15.02 4.67
C LYS A 109 -1.43 13.65 4.20
N ILE A 110 -1.07 12.58 4.89
CA ILE A 110 -1.54 11.22 4.58
C ILE A 110 -3.06 11.12 4.73
N MET A 111 -3.67 11.79 5.71
CA MET A 111 -5.13 11.80 5.82
C MET A 111 -5.83 12.46 4.63
N LEU A 112 -5.19 13.42 3.95
CA LEU A 112 -5.74 13.97 2.71
C LEU A 112 -5.85 12.89 1.62
N ALA A 113 -4.90 11.95 1.55
CA ALA A 113 -4.97 10.82 0.63
C ALA A 113 -6.13 9.85 0.96
N VAL A 114 -6.41 9.68 2.26
CA VAL A 114 -7.38 8.71 2.81
C VAL A 114 -8.82 9.24 2.79
N GLU A 115 -8.99 10.55 2.96
CA GLU A 115 -10.31 11.20 3.13
C GLU A 115 -10.85 11.82 1.85
N ARG A 116 -10.00 12.14 0.87
CA ARG A 116 -10.43 12.79 -0.38
C ARG A 116 -11.15 11.83 -1.31
N SER A 117 -12.28 12.29 -1.85
CA SER A 117 -12.83 11.74 -3.08
C SER A 117 -11.93 12.12 -4.25
N ALA A 118 -11.66 11.22 -5.19
CA ALA A 118 -10.70 11.55 -6.27
C ALA A 118 -11.21 12.59 -7.29
N HIS A 119 -12.43 13.12 -7.10
CA HIS A 119 -12.91 14.30 -7.81
C HIS A 119 -12.36 15.62 -7.24
N GLU A 120 -11.68 15.59 -6.10
CA GLU A 120 -11.13 16.80 -5.47
C GLU A 120 -9.68 17.02 -5.91
N PRO A 121 -9.36 18.13 -6.63
CA PRO A 121 -8.02 18.37 -7.14
C PRO A 121 -7.00 18.47 -5.99
N PRO A 122 -5.74 17.99 -6.16
CA PRO A 122 -4.66 18.13 -5.17
C PRO A 122 -4.58 19.58 -4.66
N PRO A 123 -4.31 19.82 -3.36
CA PRO A 123 -4.08 21.18 -2.90
C PRO A 123 -2.85 21.69 -3.66
N LEU A 124 -3.01 22.79 -4.39
CA LEU A 124 -1.91 23.42 -5.10
C LEU A 124 -0.83 23.78 -4.06
N GLU A 125 0.34 23.14 -4.13
CA GLU A 125 1.52 23.75 -3.55
C GLU A 125 1.71 25.09 -4.26
N GLN A 126 1.79 26.18 -3.48
CA GLN A 126 1.99 27.51 -4.03
C GLN A 126 3.38 27.59 -4.65
N THR A 127 3.49 27.14 -5.90
CA THR A 127 4.62 27.42 -6.77
C THR A 127 4.16 28.45 -7.78
N ASP A 128 4.57 29.71 -7.58
CA ASP A 128 4.62 30.69 -8.65
C ASP A 128 5.44 30.10 -9.80
N VAL A 129 4.89 30.06 -11.01
CA VAL A 129 5.52 30.50 -12.27
C VAL A 129 4.56 30.27 -13.45
N ALA A 130 4.64 31.24 -14.35
CA ALA A 130 3.74 31.61 -15.42
C ALA A 130 3.82 30.76 -16.71
N LEU A 131 2.70 30.84 -17.45
CA LEU A 131 2.49 30.77 -18.91
C LEU A 131 2.84 29.50 -19.69
N ALA A 132 1.78 28.94 -20.28
CA ALA A 132 1.72 27.78 -21.15
C ALA A 132 1.88 28.14 -22.65
N GLU A 133 2.28 27.14 -23.44
CA GLU A 133 2.02 27.02 -24.88
C GLU A 133 1.61 25.56 -25.19
N PRO A 134 0.81 25.28 -26.25
CA PRO A 134 -0.13 24.17 -26.28
C PRO A 134 0.44 22.85 -26.81
N HIS A 135 -0.02 21.74 -26.21
CA HIS A 135 0.27 20.37 -26.59
C HIS A 135 -0.67 19.85 -27.70
N ALA A 136 -0.10 18.99 -28.54
CA ALA A 136 -0.78 18.18 -29.54
C ALA A 136 -1.76 17.17 -28.89
N GLU A 137 -2.88 16.91 -29.59
CA GLU A 137 -3.94 15.98 -29.20
C GLU A 137 -3.40 14.55 -29.02
N MET A 138 -3.56 14.01 -27.80
CA MET A 138 -3.47 12.58 -27.50
C MET A 138 -4.84 12.08 -27.07
N ALA A 139 -5.20 10.88 -27.55
CA ALA A 139 -6.49 10.24 -27.36
C ALA A 139 -6.90 10.15 -25.88
N GLU A 140 -8.14 10.56 -25.58
CA GLU A 140 -8.75 10.50 -24.26
C GLU A 140 -8.88 9.04 -23.79
N VAL A 141 -8.00 8.64 -22.88
CA VAL A 141 -8.19 7.46 -22.05
C VAL A 141 -9.15 7.88 -20.93
N SER A 142 -10.32 7.24 -20.85
CA SER A 142 -11.26 7.47 -19.76
C SER A 142 -10.57 7.15 -18.42
N PRO A 143 -10.45 8.09 -17.48
CA PRO A 143 -9.78 7.84 -16.21
C PRO A 143 -10.54 6.76 -15.42
N ALA A 144 -9.80 5.91 -14.69
CA ALA A 144 -10.40 4.99 -13.73
C ALA A 144 -11.27 5.78 -12.76
N ALA A 145 -12.55 5.39 -12.64
CA ALA A 145 -13.49 6.13 -11.81
C ALA A 145 -13.06 6.07 -10.34
N PRO A 146 -13.15 7.18 -9.59
CA PRO A 146 -12.78 7.20 -8.18
C PRO A 146 -13.60 6.21 -7.36
N VAL A 147 -12.96 5.43 -6.48
CA VAL A 147 -13.71 4.57 -5.53
C VAL A 147 -14.52 5.46 -4.58
N PRO A 148 -15.86 5.33 -4.50
CA PRO A 148 -16.66 6.10 -3.56
C PRO A 148 -16.39 5.68 -2.10
N GLY A 149 -16.14 6.65 -1.21
CA GLY A 149 -16.00 6.42 0.23
C GLY A 149 -14.58 6.63 0.78
N ARG A 150 -14.45 6.52 2.10
CA ARG A 150 -13.16 6.64 2.80
C ARG A 150 -12.30 5.40 2.54
N ARG A 151 -11.02 5.60 2.28
CA ARG A 151 -10.06 4.52 2.01
C ARG A 151 -9.58 3.94 3.34
N LEU A 152 -9.18 2.68 3.33
CA LEU A 152 -8.62 2.04 4.51
C LEU A 152 -7.14 2.44 4.66
N LEU A 153 -6.76 2.94 5.82
CA LEU A 153 -5.36 3.17 6.15
C LEU A 153 -4.78 1.92 6.80
N ILE A 154 -3.76 1.36 6.17
CA ILE A 154 -2.97 0.27 6.75
C ILE A 154 -1.71 0.89 7.34
N LEU A 155 -1.50 0.69 8.65
CA LEU A 155 -0.21 1.00 9.26
C LEU A 155 0.62 -0.28 9.37
N SER A 156 1.78 -0.24 8.74
CA SER A 156 2.63 -1.41 8.60
C SER A 156 4.02 -1.27 9.21
N HIS A 157 4.61 -2.39 9.60
CA HIS A 157 5.98 -2.45 10.07
C HIS A 157 6.64 -3.74 9.58
N HIS A 158 7.78 -3.60 8.91
CA HIS A 158 8.56 -4.71 8.38
C HIS A 158 9.95 -4.76 9.04
N ASP A 159 10.35 -5.93 9.53
CA ASP A 159 11.73 -6.18 9.94
C ASP A 159 12.33 -7.33 9.11
N THR A 160 13.21 -6.98 8.19
CA THR A 160 13.86 -7.91 7.26
C THR A 160 14.92 -8.79 7.91
N ARG A 161 15.31 -8.50 9.17
CA ARG A 161 16.36 -9.24 9.89
C ARG A 161 15.80 -10.31 10.82
N GLY A 162 14.55 -10.16 11.27
CA GLY A 162 13.92 -11.11 12.18
C GLY A 162 12.72 -10.53 12.91
N ARG A 163 12.12 -11.33 13.80
CA ARG A 163 11.07 -10.86 14.73
C ARG A 163 11.51 -9.58 15.47
N PRO A 164 10.74 -8.47 15.38
CA PRO A 164 11.05 -7.22 16.08
C PRO A 164 11.20 -7.43 17.60
N PRO A 165 12.24 -6.86 18.24
CA PRO A 165 12.45 -7.04 19.69
C PRO A 165 11.28 -6.54 20.54
N ARG A 166 10.56 -5.51 20.08
CA ARG A 166 9.42 -4.89 20.78
C ARG A 166 8.08 -5.11 20.07
N LEU A 167 7.91 -6.26 19.42
CA LEU A 167 6.72 -6.58 18.61
C LEU A 167 5.38 -6.30 19.33
N SER A 168 5.25 -6.71 20.60
CA SER A 168 4.01 -6.49 21.36
C SER A 168 3.73 -5.02 21.67
N ALA A 169 4.77 -4.22 21.91
CA ALA A 169 4.62 -2.78 22.12
C ALA A 169 4.28 -2.08 20.81
N GLU A 170 4.94 -2.45 19.72
CA GLU A 170 4.65 -1.95 18.37
C GLU A 170 3.19 -2.23 17.99
N LEU A 171 2.72 -3.47 18.20
CA LEU A 171 1.33 -3.84 17.99
C LEU A 171 0.37 -2.98 18.81
N LEU A 172 0.64 -2.81 20.10
CA LEU A 172 -0.22 -2.02 20.99
C LEU A 172 -0.34 -0.56 20.52
N ASP A 173 0.78 0.04 20.10
CA ASP A 173 0.81 1.41 19.58
C ASP A 173 -0.04 1.53 18.30
N LEU A 174 0.08 0.57 17.38
CA LEU A 174 -0.66 0.57 16.11
C LEU A 174 -2.15 0.27 16.27
N VAL A 175 -2.51 -0.61 17.21
CA VAL A 175 -3.93 -0.88 17.56
C VAL A 175 -4.58 0.35 18.16
N ARG A 176 -3.85 1.09 19.01
CA ARG A 176 -4.33 2.31 19.68
C ARG A 176 -4.42 3.53 18.78
N GLU A 177 -3.73 3.55 17.65
CA GLU A 177 -3.82 4.64 16.68
C GLU A 177 -5.24 4.68 16.05
N PRO A 178 -6.06 5.71 16.35
CA PRO A 178 -7.46 5.75 15.91
C PRO A 178 -7.63 5.84 14.40
N ARG A 179 -6.64 6.40 13.68
CA ARG A 179 -6.71 6.57 12.22
C ARG A 179 -6.30 5.34 11.43
N CYS A 180 -5.59 4.41 12.07
CA CYS A 180 -5.27 3.13 11.48
C CYS A 180 -6.55 2.32 11.33
N ASP A 181 -6.74 1.61 10.23
CA ASP A 181 -7.85 0.68 10.02
C ASP A 181 -7.39 -0.77 10.14
N ILE A 182 -6.20 -1.05 9.59
CA ILE A 182 -5.60 -2.38 9.55
C ILE A 182 -4.16 -2.28 10.03
N VAL A 183 -3.77 -3.16 10.96
CA VAL A 183 -2.38 -3.31 11.38
C VAL A 183 -1.71 -4.37 10.52
N LYS A 184 -0.53 -4.08 9.94
CA LYS A 184 0.24 -5.05 9.15
C LYS A 184 1.64 -5.22 9.74
N LEU A 185 1.93 -6.39 10.28
CA LEU A 185 3.24 -6.72 10.84
C LEU A 185 3.90 -7.77 9.96
N ALA A 186 5.14 -7.53 9.53
CA ALA A 186 5.89 -8.50 8.76
C ALA A 186 7.33 -8.63 9.29
N TRP A 187 7.83 -9.85 9.36
CA TRP A 187 9.21 -10.07 9.81
C TRP A 187 9.82 -11.32 9.20
N ALA A 188 11.13 -11.34 9.02
CA ALA A 188 11.84 -12.54 8.57
C ALA A 188 11.74 -13.66 9.61
N ALA A 189 11.25 -14.84 9.19
CA ALA A 189 11.28 -16.03 10.03
C ALA A 189 12.62 -16.75 9.89
N ARG A 190 13.13 -17.23 11.02
CA ARG A 190 14.35 -18.09 11.10
C ARG A 190 14.03 -19.56 11.30
N SER A 191 12.76 -19.89 11.50
CA SER A 191 12.24 -21.25 11.55
C SER A 191 10.71 -21.23 11.45
N LEU A 192 10.12 -22.35 11.02
CA LEU A 192 8.67 -22.55 11.03
C LEU A 192 7.99 -22.17 12.37
N ARG A 193 8.68 -22.40 13.50
CA ARG A 193 8.15 -22.13 14.84
C ARG A 193 7.86 -20.65 15.06
N GLU A 194 8.62 -19.76 14.43
CA GLU A 194 8.41 -18.31 14.56
C GLU A 194 7.08 -17.85 13.93
N CYS A 195 6.43 -18.67 13.10
CA CYS A 195 5.09 -18.40 12.58
C CYS A 195 3.97 -18.56 13.61
N PHE A 196 4.19 -19.28 14.72
CA PHE A 196 3.15 -19.46 15.73
C PHE A 196 2.74 -18.14 16.38
N GLU A 197 3.71 -17.24 16.63
CA GLU A 197 3.41 -15.91 17.15
C GLU A 197 2.55 -15.11 16.17
N ALA A 198 2.81 -15.19 14.86
CA ALA A 198 1.95 -14.55 13.85
C ALA A 198 0.50 -15.09 13.89
N PHE A 199 0.33 -16.40 14.09
CA PHE A 199 -0.98 -17.03 14.21
C PHE A 199 -1.73 -16.63 15.48
N GLU A 200 -1.03 -16.51 16.61
CA GLU A 200 -1.60 -16.02 17.87
C GLU A 200 -2.03 -14.56 17.75
N LEU A 201 -1.18 -13.71 17.16
CA LEU A 201 -1.52 -12.30 16.91
C LEU A 201 -2.75 -12.13 16.01
N MET A 202 -2.87 -12.95 14.97
CA MET A 202 -4.06 -12.94 14.12
C MET A 202 -5.28 -13.41 14.91
N ARG A 203 -5.20 -14.52 15.65
CA ARG A 203 -6.35 -15.07 16.39
C ARG A 203 -6.89 -14.10 17.44
N ASP A 204 -6.02 -13.48 18.23
CA ASP A 204 -6.39 -12.63 19.37
C ASP A 204 -6.46 -11.13 19.00
N ARG A 205 -6.66 -10.84 17.71
CA ARG A 205 -6.68 -9.48 17.18
C ARG A 205 -7.84 -8.64 17.75
N HIS A 206 -7.53 -7.42 18.16
CA HIS A 206 -8.52 -6.42 18.57
C HIS A 206 -8.93 -5.45 17.44
N LYS A 207 -8.25 -5.55 16.30
CA LYS A 207 -8.41 -4.74 15.10
C LYS A 207 -8.08 -5.62 13.90
N PRO A 208 -8.58 -5.35 12.68
CA PRO A 208 -8.09 -6.06 11.50
C PRO A 208 -6.55 -6.08 11.47
N LEU A 209 -5.98 -7.28 11.35
CA LEU A 209 -4.55 -7.49 11.50
C LEU A 209 -4.06 -8.49 10.44
N VAL A 210 -2.94 -8.14 9.81
CA VAL A 210 -2.19 -8.97 8.89
C VAL A 210 -0.83 -9.25 9.54
N ALA A 211 -0.51 -10.51 9.82
CA ALA A 211 0.81 -10.92 10.30
C ALA A 211 1.48 -11.83 9.26
N ILE A 212 2.66 -11.42 8.76
CA ILE A 212 3.40 -12.15 7.73
C ILE A 212 4.79 -12.50 8.24
N CYS A 213 5.09 -13.78 8.31
CA CYS A 213 6.46 -14.25 8.36
C CYS A 213 7.04 -14.30 6.93
N MET A 214 8.20 -13.69 6.74
CA MET A 214 8.94 -13.63 5.49
C MET A 214 9.99 -14.73 5.42
N GLY A 215 10.45 -15.04 4.20
CA GLY A 215 11.35 -16.17 3.94
C GLY A 215 10.61 -17.51 3.82
N ASP A 216 11.35 -18.55 3.44
CA ASP A 216 10.80 -19.88 3.15
C ASP A 216 10.10 -20.49 4.37
N ASP A 217 10.72 -20.36 5.54
CA ASP A 217 10.14 -20.78 6.83
C ASP A 217 8.85 -20.04 7.18
N GLY A 218 8.66 -18.85 6.63
CA GLY A 218 7.50 -17.99 6.84
C GLY A 218 6.28 -18.35 5.98
N LEU A 219 6.45 -19.19 4.95
CA LEU A 219 5.40 -19.44 3.94
C LEU A 219 4.07 -19.88 4.56
N ILE A 220 4.12 -20.68 5.62
CA ILE A 220 2.92 -21.19 6.30
C ILE A 220 2.06 -20.05 6.89
N SER A 221 2.66 -18.91 7.25
CA SER A 221 1.91 -17.77 7.79
C SER A 221 0.96 -17.17 6.75
N ARG A 222 1.30 -17.30 5.46
CA ARG A 222 0.52 -16.77 4.33
C ARG A 222 -0.58 -17.75 3.91
N LEU A 223 -0.25 -19.05 3.91
CA LEU A 223 -1.20 -20.11 3.53
C LEU A 223 -2.32 -20.28 4.56
N LEU A 224 -2.00 -20.20 5.85
CA LEU A 224 -2.97 -20.43 6.92
C LEU A 224 -3.68 -19.15 7.40
N ALA A 225 -3.42 -17.99 6.79
CA ALA A 225 -3.97 -16.69 7.20
C ALA A 225 -5.51 -16.64 7.25
N ARG A 226 -6.23 -17.50 6.50
CA ARG A 226 -7.70 -17.58 6.57
C ARG A 226 -8.22 -18.33 7.80
N LYS A 227 -7.40 -19.22 8.38
CA LYS A 227 -7.76 -20.05 9.55
C LYS A 227 -7.62 -19.29 10.87
N TYR A 228 -6.67 -18.36 10.94
CA TYR A 228 -6.31 -17.60 12.13
C TYR A 228 -6.81 -16.16 11.99
#